data_AF-A0AAE1WH05-F1
#
_entry.id   AF-A0AAE1WH05-F1
#
_cell.length_a   1.000
_cell.length_b   1.000
_cell.length_c   1.000
_cell.angle_alpha   90.00
_cell.angle_beta   90.00
_cell.angle_gamma   90.00
#
_symmetry.space_group_name_H-M   'P 1'
#
loop_
_entity.id
_entity.type
_entity.pdbx_description
1 polymer ?
#
loop_
_entity_poly.entity_id
_entity_poly.type
_entity_poly.pdbx_seq_one_letter_code
_entity_poly.pdbx_strand_id
1 'polypeptide(L)'
;MLTNLYIKNNCKNIYRFGSGKWNTTLRRRFYNYNDAPTRYTVQVYPYSWSAILVSLDNKGMWNLRSANWPRRYLGQELYVRVWNEERSLYTEYDIPPNALLCGKAKH
;
A
#
# COMPACT_ATOMS: atom_id res chain seq x y z
N MET A 1 -14.45 -5.32 -13.27
CA MET A 1 -14.58 -6.00 -11.95
C MET A 1 -14.03 -5.09 -10.86
N LEU A 2 -14.67 -5.03 -9.69
CA LEU A 2 -14.16 -4.30 -8.52
C LEU A 2 -12.84 -4.91 -8.03
N THR A 3 -11.82 -4.09 -7.78
CA THR A 3 -10.56 -4.53 -7.15
C THR A 3 -10.48 -3.97 -5.74
N ASN A 4 -10.21 -4.83 -4.76
CA ASN A 4 -9.96 -4.41 -3.38
C ASN A 4 -8.44 -4.33 -3.17
N LEU A 5 -7.90 -3.15 -2.96
CA LEU A 5 -6.47 -2.92 -2.78
C LEU A 5 -6.14 -2.79 -1.29
N TYR A 6 -5.28 -3.66 -0.78
CA TYR A 6 -4.86 -3.74 0.62
C TYR A 6 -3.40 -3.30 0.79
N ILE A 7 -3.09 -2.50 1.82
CA ILE A 7 -1.71 -2.31 2.31
C ILE A 7 -1.62 -2.79 3.74
N LYS A 8 -0.59 -3.60 4.01
CA LYS A 8 -0.28 -4.09 5.34
C LYS A 8 0.21 -2.95 6.26
N ASN A 9 -0.25 -2.93 7.52
CA ASN A 9 0.11 -2.03 8.63
C ASN A 9 0.33 -0.53 8.31
N ASN A 10 -0.41 0.04 7.36
CA ASN A 10 -0.47 1.48 7.16
C ASN A 10 -1.92 1.92 6.98
N CYS A 11 -2.40 2.75 7.91
CA CYS A 11 -3.65 3.48 7.75
C CYS A 11 -3.46 4.56 6.69
N LYS A 12 -4.40 4.66 5.74
CA LYS A 12 -4.31 5.63 4.65
C LYS A 12 -5.52 6.53 4.64
N ASN A 13 -5.29 7.80 4.41
CA ASN A 13 -6.36 8.70 4.05
C ASN A 13 -6.78 8.39 2.60
N ILE A 14 -8.03 7.97 2.42
CA ILE A 14 -8.61 7.83 1.07
C ILE A 14 -9.09 9.21 0.64
N TYR A 15 -8.41 9.79 -0.34
CA TYR A 15 -8.73 11.15 -0.77
C TYR A 15 -10.00 11.15 -1.61
N ARG A 16 -10.13 10.21 -2.57
CA ARG A 16 -11.37 9.94 -3.33
C ARG A 16 -11.21 8.85 -4.40
N PHE A 17 -12.30 8.62 -5.13
CA PHE A 17 -12.38 7.83 -6.36
C PHE A 17 -13.10 8.61 -7.46
N GLY A 18 -12.89 8.21 -8.72
CA GLY A 18 -13.53 8.81 -9.89
C GLY A 18 -13.60 7.84 -11.07
N SER A 19 -14.54 8.08 -11.99
CA SER A 19 -14.67 7.29 -13.22
C SER A 19 -13.70 7.77 -14.30
N GLY A 20 -13.43 6.90 -15.27
CA GLY A 20 -12.56 7.18 -16.40
C GLY A 20 -11.07 7.10 -16.07
N LYS A 21 -10.24 7.71 -16.93
CA LYS A 21 -8.80 7.79 -16.73
C LYS A 21 -8.47 8.92 -15.77
N TRP A 22 -7.63 8.65 -14.78
CA TRP A 22 -7.09 9.68 -13.91
C TRP A 22 -6.23 10.67 -14.72
N ASN A 23 -6.30 11.96 -14.40
CA ASN A 23 -5.42 13.00 -14.92
C ASN A 23 -5.11 14.04 -13.81
N THR A 24 -4.12 14.90 -14.04
CA THR A 24 -3.65 15.87 -13.04
C THR A 24 -4.64 16.99 -12.73
N THR A 25 -5.52 17.37 -13.66
CA THR A 25 -6.53 18.44 -13.44
C THR A 25 -7.63 18.00 -12.49
N LEU A 26 -7.90 16.70 -12.39
CA LEU A 26 -8.86 16.12 -11.44
C LEU A 26 -8.42 16.31 -9.97
N ARG A 27 -7.13 16.49 -9.68
CA ARG A 27 -6.61 16.60 -8.31
C ARG A 27 -7.29 17.70 -7.50
N ARG A 28 -7.39 18.92 -8.06
CA ARG A 28 -8.00 20.09 -7.39
C ARG A 28 -9.51 19.94 -7.16
N ARG A 29 -10.19 19.18 -8.01
CA ARG A 29 -11.65 19.02 -7.98
C ARG A 29 -12.09 17.85 -7.10
N PHE A 30 -11.26 16.83 -7.01
CA PHE A 30 -11.66 15.54 -6.47
C PHE A 30 -10.84 15.08 -5.28
N TYR A 31 -9.84 15.79 -4.75
CA TYR A 31 -9.12 15.28 -3.57
C TYR A 31 -9.72 15.90 -2.31
N ASN A 32 -10.15 15.06 -1.38
CA ASN A 32 -10.56 15.51 -0.05
C ASN A 32 -9.33 15.59 0.86
N TYR A 33 -8.90 16.80 1.19
CA TYR A 33 -7.76 17.03 2.08
C TYR A 33 -8.17 17.22 3.55
N ASN A 34 -9.45 17.41 3.84
CA ASN A 34 -9.92 17.84 5.17
C ASN A 34 -10.43 16.68 6.03
N ASP A 35 -11.24 15.77 5.47
CA ASP A 35 -11.96 14.73 6.21
C ASP A 35 -11.88 13.35 5.52
N ALA A 36 -10.74 13.06 4.89
CA ALA A 36 -10.51 11.77 4.26
C ALA A 36 -10.49 10.62 5.30
N PRO A 37 -11.29 9.55 5.12
CA PRO A 37 -11.32 8.44 6.07
C PRO A 37 -10.04 7.60 6.00
N THR A 38 -9.52 7.23 7.18
CA THR A 38 -8.39 6.30 7.32
C THR A 38 -8.81 4.85 7.09
N ARG A 39 -8.25 4.16 6.09
CA ARG A 39 -8.51 2.72 5.84
C ARG A 39 -7.27 1.95 5.38
N TYR A 40 -7.29 0.64 5.60
CA TYR A 40 -6.27 -0.31 5.11
C TYR A 40 -6.58 -0.86 3.70
N THR A 41 -7.87 -0.89 3.35
CA THR A 41 -8.39 -1.37 2.06
C THR A 41 -9.08 -0.26 1.29
N VAL A 42 -8.84 -0.19 -0.02
CA VAL A 42 -9.50 0.74 -0.94
C VAL A 42 -10.13 -0.01 -2.09
N GLN A 43 -11.36 0.34 -2.43
CA GLN A 43 -12.08 -0.25 -3.55
C GLN A 43 -11.81 0.55 -4.83
N VAL A 44 -11.40 -0.13 -5.90
CA VAL A 44 -11.22 0.43 -7.23
C VAL A 44 -12.29 -0.15 -8.15
N TYR A 45 -13.25 0.69 -8.53
CA TYR A 45 -14.36 0.31 -9.39
C TYR A 45 -13.91 0.07 -10.84
N PRO A 46 -14.70 -0.68 -11.64
CA PRO A 46 -14.41 -0.88 -13.06
C PRO A 46 -14.26 0.45 -13.80
N TYR A 47 -13.29 0.55 -14.72
CA TYR A 47 -13.02 1.75 -15.53
C TYR A 47 -12.88 3.04 -14.70
N SER A 48 -12.38 2.91 -13.47
CA SER A 48 -12.31 3.99 -12.49
C SER A 48 -10.94 4.00 -11.83
N TRP A 49 -10.67 5.06 -11.07
CA TRP A 49 -9.45 5.24 -10.29
C TRP A 49 -9.77 5.56 -8.83
N SER A 50 -8.81 5.31 -7.96
CA SER A 50 -8.87 5.69 -6.55
C SER A 50 -7.52 6.25 -6.13
N ALA A 51 -7.55 7.37 -5.39
CA ALA A 51 -6.37 8.03 -4.89
C ALA A 51 -6.25 7.84 -3.38
N ILE A 52 -5.05 7.43 -2.96
CA ILE A 52 -4.66 7.26 -1.56
C ILE A 52 -3.42 8.13 -1.31
N LEU A 53 -3.35 8.74 -0.13
CA LEU A 53 -2.08 9.23 0.41
C LEU A 53 -1.71 8.35 1.58
N VAL A 54 -0.43 7.99 1.61
CA VAL A 54 0.16 7.13 2.62
C VAL A 54 1.39 7.84 3.14
N SER A 55 1.48 7.99 4.45
CA SER A 55 2.73 8.36 5.11
C SER A 55 3.60 7.11 5.18
N LEU A 56 4.85 7.21 4.72
CA LEU A 56 5.83 6.13 4.79
C LEU A 56 6.77 6.37 5.98
N ASP A 57 6.20 6.46 7.17
CA ASP A 57 6.91 6.71 8.43
C ASP A 57 7.43 5.41 9.09
N ASN A 58 6.85 4.27 8.73
CA ASN A 58 7.25 2.97 9.23
C ASN A 58 8.21 2.27 8.26
N LYS A 59 9.40 1.91 8.75
CA LYS A 59 10.47 1.32 7.96
C LYS A 59 10.23 -0.18 7.72
N GLY A 60 10.90 -0.71 6.72
CA GLY A 60 10.86 -2.10 6.33
C GLY A 60 10.08 -2.36 5.06
N MET A 61 9.60 -3.60 4.88
CA MET A 61 8.95 -4.05 3.65
C MET A 61 7.43 -4.15 3.77
N TRP A 62 6.77 -3.52 2.81
CA TRP A 62 5.33 -3.36 2.75
C TRP A 62 4.77 -4.06 1.52
N ASN A 63 3.75 -4.88 1.71
CA ASN A 63 3.03 -5.52 0.61
C ASN A 63 1.74 -4.73 0.32
N LEU A 64 1.66 -4.20 -0.90
CA LEU A 64 0.47 -3.63 -1.53
C LEU A 64 -0.11 -4.70 -2.47
N ARG A 65 -1.34 -5.17 -2.22
CA ARG A 65 -1.90 -6.28 -2.98
C ARG A 65 -3.38 -6.19 -3.22
N SER A 66 -3.85 -6.94 -4.20
CA SER A 66 -5.25 -7.29 -4.31
C SER A 66 -5.69 -8.16 -3.11
N ALA A 67 -6.79 -7.80 -2.47
CA ALA A 67 -7.48 -8.65 -1.48
C ALA A 67 -8.27 -9.78 -2.16
N ASN A 68 -8.46 -9.70 -3.49
CA ASN A 68 -9.01 -10.80 -4.27
C ASN A 68 -7.93 -11.86 -4.49
N TRP A 69 -8.12 -13.03 -3.90
CA TRP A 69 -7.11 -14.09 -3.81
C TRP A 69 -6.63 -14.59 -5.17
N PRO A 70 -7.52 -14.97 -6.14
CA PRO A 70 -7.10 -15.29 -7.50
C PRO A 70 -6.21 -14.25 -8.16
N ARG A 71 -6.51 -12.96 -7.98
CA ARG A 71 -5.71 -11.88 -8.60
C ARG A 71 -4.34 -11.73 -7.94
N ARG A 72 -4.29 -11.88 -6.62
CA ARG A 72 -3.03 -11.92 -5.88
C ARG A 72 -2.17 -13.10 -6.33
N TYR A 73 -2.76 -14.28 -6.48
CA TYR A 73 -2.08 -15.48 -6.95
C TYR A 73 -1.48 -15.28 -8.35
N LEU A 74 -2.20 -14.58 -9.24
CA LEU A 74 -1.71 -14.21 -10.57
C LEU A 74 -0.70 -13.04 -10.56
N GLY A 75 -0.24 -12.59 -9.39
CA GLY A 75 0.82 -11.57 -9.27
C GLY A 75 0.34 -10.13 -9.17
N GLN A 76 -0.94 -9.86 -8.91
CA GLN A 76 -1.42 -8.51 -8.63
C GLN A 76 -1.03 -8.03 -7.21
N GLU A 77 0.27 -7.88 -7.00
CA GLU A 77 0.90 -7.35 -5.80
C GLU A 77 2.18 -6.56 -6.12
N LEU A 78 2.55 -5.66 -5.21
CA LEU A 78 3.72 -4.80 -5.27
C LEU A 78 4.33 -4.76 -3.87
N TYR A 79 5.66 -4.88 -3.80
CA TYR A 79 6.40 -4.69 -2.55
C TYR A 79 7.08 -3.33 -2.57
N VAL A 80 6.99 -2.61 -1.45
CA VAL A 80 7.62 -1.31 -1.24
C VAL A 80 8.55 -1.43 -0.04
N ARG A 81 9.80 -1.02 -0.18
CA ARG A 81 10.76 -0.96 0.92
C ARG A 81 10.96 0.50 1.33
N VAL A 82 10.69 0.79 2.59
CA VAL A 82 11.01 2.06 3.22
C VAL A 82 12.29 1.85 4.01
N TRP A 83 13.36 2.56 3.66
CA TRP A 83 14.67 2.39 4.28
C TRP A 83 15.28 3.76 4.60
N ASN A 84 16.20 3.77 5.57
CA ASN A 84 17.10 4.89 5.84
C ASN A 84 18.46 4.34 6.28
N GLU A 85 19.44 5.23 6.43
CA GLU A 85 20.82 4.85 6.82
C GLU A 85 20.96 4.49 8.30
N GLU A 86 20.08 5.01 9.16
CA GLU A 86 20.15 4.76 10.61
C GLU A 86 19.47 3.45 11.00
N ARG A 87 20.26 2.50 11.50
CA ARG A 87 19.76 1.27 12.11
C ARG A 87 19.29 1.54 13.54
N SER A 88 17.97 1.56 13.73
CA SER A 88 17.35 1.69 15.05
C SER A 88 16.22 0.68 15.21
N LEU A 89 16.26 -0.07 16.33
CA LEU A 89 15.21 -1.02 16.72
C LEU A 89 13.86 -0.35 17.00
N TYR A 90 13.84 0.97 17.21
CA TYR A 90 12.60 1.74 17.29
C TYR A 90 11.88 1.82 15.93
N THR A 91 12.63 1.66 14.84
CA THR A 91 12.15 1.92 13.48
C THR A 91 12.03 0.66 12.62
N GLU A 92 12.95 -0.29 12.76
CA GLU A 92 12.87 -1.60 12.12
C GLU A 92 13.50 -2.63 13.07
N TYR A 93 12.75 -3.68 13.40
CA TYR A 93 13.25 -4.76 14.23
C TYR A 93 14.18 -5.67 13.44
N ASP A 94 15.15 -6.26 14.13
CA ASP A 94 15.95 -7.33 13.55
C ASP A 94 15.07 -8.55 13.22
N ILE A 95 15.55 -9.34 12.26
CA ILE A 95 14.91 -10.59 11.88
C ILE A 95 14.85 -11.49 13.15
N PRO A 96 13.66 -11.98 13.53
CA PRO A 96 13.54 -12.78 14.74
C PRO A 96 14.33 -14.09 14.60
N PRO A 97 14.90 -14.63 15.69
CA PRO A 97 15.82 -15.78 15.64
C PRO A 97 15.17 -17.07 15.11
N ASN A 98 13.84 -17.15 15.15
CA ASN A 98 13.05 -18.27 14.62
C ASN A 98 12.56 -18.03 13.18
N ALA A 99 13.01 -16.98 12.49
CA ALA A 99 12.63 -16.74 11.11
C ALA A 99 13.18 -17.83 10.19
N LEU A 100 12.33 -18.34 9.30
CA LEU A 100 12.75 -19.26 8.25
C LEU A 100 13.50 -18.47 7.17
N LEU A 101 14.78 -18.78 6.97
CA LEU A 101 15.62 -18.19 5.93
C LEU A 101 15.64 -19.08 4.69
N CYS A 102 15.49 -18.48 3.51
CA CYS A 102 15.48 -19.20 2.23
C CYS A 102 16.33 -18.49 1.16
N GLY A 103 16.86 -19.26 0.21
CA GLY A 103 17.68 -18.73 -0.88
C GLY A 103 18.88 -17.92 -0.39
N LYS A 104 19.09 -16.73 -0.97
CA LYS A 104 20.18 -15.80 -0.61
C LYS A 104 20.10 -15.23 0.80
N ALA A 105 19.02 -15.47 1.54
CA ALA A 105 18.91 -15.03 2.93
C ALA A 105 19.57 -16.00 3.93
N LYS A 106 19.91 -17.23 3.50
CA LYS A 106 20.48 -18.28 4.36
C LYS A 106 22.01 -18.29 4.38
N HIS A 107 22.65 -17.70 3.38
CA HIS A 107 24.09 -17.74 3.14
C HIS A 107 24.60 -16.35 2.79
#